data_AF-A0A166GZD7-F1
#
_entry.id   AF-A0A166GZD7-F1
#
_cell.length_a   1.000
_cell.length_b   1.000
_cell.length_c   1.000
_cell.angle_alpha   90.00
_cell.angle_beta   90.00
_cell.angle_gamma   90.00
#
_symmetry.space_group_name_H-M   'P 1'
#
loop_
_entity.id
_entity.type
_entity.pdbx_description
1 polymer ?
#
loop_
_entity_poly.entity_id
_entity_poly.type
_entity_poly.pdbx_seq_one_letter_code
_entity_poly.pdbx_strand_id
1 'polypeptide(L)'
;MEKRSEIEVASSRKSNLKKSFKLALRSLLTTPSLQPQEFSKAFPKFSSAEQERLHRLFIQVISSLHGNIEDDFESLCDETQVGTILDMVDQVVEEQSLDPLYPDK
;
A
#
# COMPACT_ATOMS: atom_id res chain seq x y z
N MET A 1 15.85 36.18 15.11
CA MET A 1 16.12 35.26 13.99
C MET A 1 15.05 34.19 14.04
N GLU A 2 14.15 34.28 13.08
CA GLU A 2 12.85 33.64 13.03
C GLU A 2 13.00 32.15 12.70
N LYS A 3 12.40 31.27 13.53
CA LYS A 3 12.34 29.83 13.26
C LYS A 3 11.42 29.62 12.05
N ARG A 4 11.97 29.23 10.91
CA ARG A 4 11.17 28.68 9.81
C ARG A 4 10.53 27.39 10.31
N SER A 5 9.22 27.40 10.49
CA SER A 5 8.43 26.20 10.63
C SER A 5 8.48 25.47 9.30
N GLU A 6 9.13 24.31 9.25
CA GLU A 6 8.93 23.32 8.21
C GLU A 6 7.45 22.93 8.26
N ILE A 7 6.65 23.51 7.37
CA ILE A 7 5.34 22.97 7.07
C ILE A 7 5.66 21.72 6.27
N GLU A 8 5.60 20.55 6.92
CA GLU A 8 5.47 19.28 6.21
C GLU A 8 4.17 19.34 5.40
N VAL A 9 4.26 19.89 4.20
CA VAL A 9 3.22 19.72 3.19
C VAL A 9 3.24 18.23 2.88
N ALA A 10 2.26 17.50 3.40
CA ALA A 10 2.14 16.07 3.17
C ALA A 10 2.11 15.81 1.65
N SER A 11 3.18 15.21 1.12
CA SER A 11 3.29 14.96 -0.32
C SER A 11 2.11 14.14 -0.83
N SER A 12 1.46 14.68 -1.84
CA SER A 12 0.39 13.98 -2.54
C SER A 12 0.93 12.73 -3.24
N ARG A 13 2.15 12.79 -3.80
CA ARG A 13 2.80 11.67 -4.51
C ARG A 13 3.17 10.53 -3.57
N LYS A 14 3.78 10.81 -2.43
CA LYS A 14 4.11 9.81 -1.40
C LYS A 14 2.85 9.12 -0.87
N SER A 15 1.81 9.89 -0.54
CA SER A 15 0.52 9.36 -0.11
C SER A 15 -0.13 8.49 -1.18
N ASN A 16 -0.12 8.93 -2.44
CA ASN A 16 -0.65 8.17 -3.58
C ASN A 16 0.11 6.87 -3.83
N LEU A 17 1.43 6.85 -3.67
CA LEU A 17 2.24 5.64 -3.76
C LEU A 17 1.78 4.61 -2.72
N LYS A 18 1.75 5.00 -1.44
CA LYS A 18 1.33 4.11 -0.35
C LYS A 18 -0.11 3.62 -0.54
N LYS A 19 -1.02 4.51 -0.94
CA LYS A 19 -2.42 4.16 -1.18
C LYS A 19 -2.57 3.19 -2.35
N SER A 20 -1.86 3.42 -3.45
CA SER A 20 -1.92 2.55 -4.64
C SER A 20 -1.38 1.16 -4.33
N PHE A 21 -0.28 1.08 -3.58
CA PHE A 21 0.27 -0.19 -3.11
C PHE A 21 -0.75 -0.97 -2.27
N LYS A 22 -1.35 -0.33 -1.25
CA LYS A 22 -2.37 -0.98 -0.39
C LYS A 22 -3.59 -1.45 -1.18
N LEU A 23 -4.02 -0.70 -2.18
CA LEU A 23 -5.12 -1.10 -3.06
C LEU A 23 -4.74 -2.32 -3.91
N ALA A 24 -3.54 -2.33 -4.51
CA ALA A 24 -3.05 -3.46 -5.28
C ALA A 24 -2.90 -4.73 -4.42
N LEU A 25 -2.32 -4.58 -3.23
CA LEU A 25 -2.14 -5.68 -2.27
C LEU A 25 -3.48 -6.27 -1.82
N ARG A 26 -4.44 -5.40 -1.46
CA ARG A 26 -5.81 -5.85 -1.15
C ARG A 26 -6.44 -6.56 -2.34
N SER A 27 -6.31 -6.04 -3.55
CA SER A 27 -6.88 -6.70 -4.73
C SER A 27 -6.26 -8.08 -4.96
N LEU A 28 -4.96 -8.25 -4.68
CA LEU A 28 -4.24 -9.50 -4.86
C LEU A 28 -4.58 -10.53 -3.78
N LEU A 29 -4.75 -10.09 -2.54
CA LEU A 29 -4.94 -10.97 -1.38
C LEU A 29 -6.41 -11.15 -0.98
N THR A 30 -7.32 -10.30 -1.47
CA THR A 30 -8.76 -10.38 -1.23
C THR A 30 -9.49 -11.06 -2.39
N THR A 31 -8.93 -12.17 -2.88
CA THR A 31 -9.49 -12.93 -4.01
C THR A 31 -10.73 -13.74 -3.61
N PRO A 32 -11.58 -14.16 -4.58
CA PRO A 32 -12.79 -14.96 -4.32
C PRO A 32 -12.53 -16.29 -3.60
N SER A 33 -11.28 -16.77 -3.55
CA SER A 33 -10.83 -17.88 -2.70
C SER A 33 -11.02 -17.66 -1.19
N LEU A 34 -11.34 -16.44 -0.75
CA LEU A 34 -11.78 -16.17 0.63
C LEU A 34 -13.25 -16.51 0.88
N GLN A 35 -14.03 -16.91 -0.14
CA GLN A 35 -15.40 -17.37 0.07
C GLN A 35 -15.43 -18.86 0.45
N PRO A 36 -16.18 -19.26 1.51
CA PRO A 36 -16.27 -20.65 1.95
C PRO A 36 -16.68 -21.62 0.84
N GLN A 37 -17.59 -21.19 -0.04
CA GLN A 37 -18.09 -22.00 -1.17
C GLN A 37 -17.02 -22.36 -2.20
N GLU A 38 -16.05 -21.47 -2.45
CA GLU A 38 -14.93 -21.76 -3.35
C GLU A 38 -13.95 -22.74 -2.69
N PHE A 39 -13.81 -22.65 -1.37
CA PHE A 39 -13.07 -23.63 -0.57
C PHE A 39 -13.69 -25.02 -0.64
N SER A 40 -15.01 -25.13 -0.50
CA SER A 40 -15.71 -26.42 -0.62
C SER A 40 -15.54 -27.05 -2.00
N LYS A 41 -15.54 -26.24 -3.07
CA LYS A 41 -15.29 -26.71 -4.44
C LYS A 41 -13.84 -27.16 -4.66
N ALA A 42 -12.87 -26.45 -4.06
CA ALA A 42 -11.45 -26.76 -4.18
C ALA A 42 -11.05 -28.01 -3.37
N PHE A 43 -11.73 -28.28 -2.25
CA PHE A 43 -11.43 -29.40 -1.35
C PHE A 43 -12.64 -30.35 -1.16
N PRO A 44 -13.20 -30.94 -2.23
CA PRO A 44 -14.45 -31.68 -2.17
C PRO A 44 -14.34 -33.01 -1.41
N LYS A 45 -13.11 -33.51 -1.19
CA LYS A 45 -12.85 -34.74 -0.43
C LYS A 45 -12.86 -34.54 1.08
N PHE A 46 -12.83 -33.29 1.53
CA PHE A 46 -12.77 -32.95 2.94
C PHE A 46 -14.20 -32.86 3.47
N SER A 47 -14.41 -33.26 4.72
CA SER A 47 -15.67 -33.01 5.41
C SER A 47 -15.90 -31.51 5.57
N SER A 48 -17.15 -31.09 5.79
CA SER A 48 -17.49 -29.68 5.99
C SER A 48 -16.71 -29.05 7.17
N ALA A 49 -16.46 -29.81 8.23
CA ALA A 49 -15.68 -29.35 9.39
C ALA A 49 -14.20 -29.12 9.04
N GLU A 50 -13.60 -30.00 8.23
CA GLU A 50 -12.23 -29.84 7.76
C GLU A 50 -12.10 -28.67 6.78
N GLN A 51 -13.07 -28.50 5.88
CA GLN A 51 -13.13 -27.36 4.97
C GLN A 51 -13.21 -26.04 5.73
N GLU A 52 -14.07 -25.95 6.75
CA GLU A 52 -14.18 -24.75 7.59
C GLU A 52 -12.87 -24.46 8.33
N ARG A 53 -12.26 -25.49 8.94
CA ARG A 53 -10.98 -25.33 9.65
C ARG A 53 -9.87 -24.86 8.71
N LEU A 54 -9.80 -25.43 7.51
CA LEU A 54 -8.82 -25.05 6.50
C LEU A 54 -9.04 -23.62 5.98
N HIS A 55 -10.31 -23.23 5.76
CA HIS A 55 -10.67 -21.87 5.37
C HIS A 55 -10.26 -20.84 6.43
N ARG A 56 -10.50 -21.12 7.71
CA ARG A 56 -10.02 -20.27 8.82
C ARG A 56 -8.51 -20.14 8.85
N LEU A 57 -7.77 -21.25 8.68
CA LEU A 57 -6.31 -21.24 8.60
C LEU A 57 -5.82 -20.42 7.39
N PHE A 58 -6.48 -20.56 6.24
CA PHE A 58 -6.15 -19.79 5.05
C PHE A 58 -6.33 -18.29 5.29
N ILE A 59 -7.44 -17.85 5.91
CA ILE A 59 -7.64 -16.45 6.29
C ILE A 59 -6.49 -15.96 7.18
N GLN A 60 -6.10 -16.73 8.20
CA GLN A 60 -4.99 -16.35 9.09
C GLN A 60 -3.67 -16.18 8.34
N VAL A 61 -3.35 -17.10 7.42
CA VAL A 61 -2.14 -17.02 6.58
C VAL A 61 -2.19 -15.79 5.69
N ILE A 62 -3.31 -15.54 5.01
CA ILE A 62 -3.47 -14.37 4.13
C ILE A 62 -3.37 -13.06 4.92
N SER A 63 -3.99 -12.97 6.10
CA SER A 63 -3.89 -11.77 6.94
C SER A 63 -2.45 -11.52 7.42
N SER A 64 -1.75 -12.58 7.83
CA SER A 64 -0.34 -12.46 8.26
C SER A 64 0.56 -12.05 7.09
N LEU A 65 0.35 -12.65 5.91
CA LEU A 65 1.06 -12.30 4.69
C LEU A 65 0.82 -10.85 4.27
N HIS A 66 -0.42 -10.36 4.38
CA HIS A 66 -0.74 -8.95 4.09
C HIS A 66 0.06 -8.01 4.99
N GLY A 67 0.10 -8.27 6.29
CA GLY A 67 0.88 -7.47 7.24
C GLY A 67 2.38 -7.48 6.91
N ASN A 68 2.96 -8.68 6.73
CA ASN A 68 4.38 -8.81 6.42
C ASN A 68 4.77 -8.06 5.13
N ILE A 69 3.96 -8.15 4.08
CA ILE A 69 4.24 -7.44 2.82
C ILE A 69 4.12 -5.91 3.00
N GLU A 70 3.17 -5.42 3.81
CA GLU A 70 3.07 -3.99 4.12
C GLU A 70 4.29 -3.49 4.89
N ASP A 71 4.78 -4.27 5.86
CA ASP A 71 5.96 -3.93 6.66
C ASP A 71 7.23 -3.94 5.80
N ASP A 72 7.42 -4.95 4.95
CA ASP A 72 8.55 -5.03 4.01
C ASP A 72 8.54 -3.87 3.02
N PHE A 73 7.36 -3.49 2.51
CA PHE A 73 7.21 -2.35 1.62
C PHE A 73 7.58 -1.03 2.29
N GLU A 74 7.16 -0.82 3.54
CA GLU A 74 7.52 0.38 4.30
C GLU A 74 9.04 0.42 4.56
N SER A 75 9.63 -0.70 4.98
CA SER A 75 11.09 -0.80 5.16
C SER A 75 11.85 -0.49 3.88
N LEU A 76 11.38 -0.98 2.73
CA LEU A 76 12.00 -0.67 1.43
C LEU A 76 11.85 0.81 1.07
N CYS A 77 10.71 1.43 1.39
CA CYS A 77 10.49 2.86 1.16
C CYS A 77 11.45 3.72 1.99
N ASP A 78 11.71 3.32 3.24
CA ASP A 78 12.67 3.98 4.12
C ASP A 78 14.12 3.78 3.64
N GLU A 79 14.50 2.56 3.28
CA GLU A 79 15.84 2.22 2.77
C GLU A 79 16.17 3.01 1.50
N THR A 80 15.22 3.07 0.57
CA THR A 80 15.39 3.76 -0.72
C THR A 80 15.21 5.28 -0.63
N GLN A 81 14.76 5.79 0.51
CA GLN A 81 14.40 7.20 0.72
C GLN A 81 13.39 7.73 -0.31
N VAL A 82 12.57 6.84 -0.89
CA VAL A 82 11.62 7.21 -1.96
C VAL A 82 10.62 8.27 -1.47
N GLY A 83 10.24 8.22 -0.20
CA GLY A 83 9.38 9.23 0.42
C GLY A 83 10.00 10.63 0.33
N THR A 84 11.24 10.78 0.79
CA THR A 84 11.98 12.04 0.74
C THR A 84 12.16 12.54 -0.69
N ILE A 85 12.49 11.65 -1.63
CA ILE A 85 12.64 12.02 -3.04
C ILE A 85 11.32 12.55 -3.60
N LEU A 86 10.19 11.89 -3.31
CA LEU A 86 8.87 12.35 -3.77
C LEU A 86 8.47 13.68 -3.11
N ASP A 87 8.79 13.87 -1.83
CA ASP A 87 8.58 15.13 -1.11
C ASP A 87 9.38 16.27 -1.80
N MET A 88 10.64 16.04 -2.19
CA MET A 88 11.44 17.01 -2.95
C MET A 88 10.87 17.32 -4.33
N VAL A 89 10.34 16.31 -5.04
CA VAL A 89 9.71 16.52 -6.36
C VAL A 89 8.42 17.33 -6.24
N ASP A 90 7.63 17.14 -5.18
CA ASP A 90 6.47 17.99 -4.88
C ASP A 90 6.91 19.44 -4.68
N GLN A 91 7.95 19.68 -3.88
CA GLN A 91 8.50 21.02 -3.65
C GLN A 91 8.98 21.69 -4.94
N VAL A 92 9.80 21.01 -5.76
CA VAL A 92 10.32 21.58 -7.00
C VAL A 92 9.19 21.93 -7.98
N VAL A 93 8.14 21.12 -8.03
CA VAL A 93 6.98 21.38 -8.89
C VAL A 93 6.16 22.58 -8.38
N GLU A 94 5.99 22.71 -7.06
CA GLU A 94 5.36 23.87 -6.45
C GLU A 94 6.16 25.14 -6.73
N GLU A 95 7.47 25.13 -6.51
CA GLU A 95 8.36 26.26 -6.80
C GLU A 95 8.31 26.68 -8.28
N GLN A 96 8.33 25.72 -9.21
CA GLN A 96 8.19 26.01 -10.64
C GLN A 96 6.83 26.63 -10.98
N SER A 97 5.75 26.20 -10.33
CA SER A 97 4.41 26.75 -10.58
C SER A 97 4.26 28.20 -10.15
N LEU A 98 5.14 28.68 -9.27
CA LEU A 98 5.14 30.04 -8.75
C LEU A 98 6.13 30.96 -9.46
N ASP A 99 7.00 30.42 -10.34
CA ASP A 99 7.99 31.20 -11.08
C ASP A 99 7.35 31.94 -12.28
N PRO A 100 7.24 33.28 -12.24
CA PRO A 100 6.61 34.06 -13.31
C PRO A 100 7.41 34.05 -14.63
N LEU A 101 8.68 33.63 -14.59
CA LEU A 101 9.55 33.53 -15.76
C LEU A 101 9.51 32.13 -16.38
N TYR A 102 8.84 31.18 -15.74
CA TYR A 102 8.63 29.86 -16.30
C TYR A 102 7.57 29.97 -17.40
N PRO A 103 7.86 29.53 -18.64
CA PRO A 103 6.88 29.61 -19.71
C PRO A 103 5.71 28.70 -19.35
N ASP A 104 4.55 29.31 -19.11
CA ASP A 104 3.27 28.61 -19.01
C ASP A 104 3.13 27.75 -20.27
N LYS A 105 2.83 26.47 -20.07
CA LYS A 105 2.84 25.47 -21.15
C LYS A 105 1.63 25.60 -22.06
#